data_AF-A0A0L7L9F9-F1
#
_entry.id   AF-A0A0L7L9F9-F1
#
_cell.length_a   1.000
_cell.length_b   1.000
_cell.length_c   1.000
_cell.angle_alpha   90.00
_cell.angle_beta   90.00
_cell.angle_gamma   90.00
#
_symmetry.space_group_name_H-M   'P 1'
#
loop_
_entity.id
_entity.type
_entity.pdbx_description
1 polymer ?
#
loop_
_entity_poly.entity_id
_entity_poly.type
_entity_poly.pdbx_seq_one_letter_code
_entity_poly.pdbx_strand_id
1 'polypeptide(L)'
;MSTVLKVVGASWLRTKISSYILGILGILAILALFVGQIERIQEDGNYAATVFYSEKTGYRIEYWGQSNELVNIPTGVARAYFRMDVDTAGYIQAYAAGVVEGALTWYLIHTHLENTIRDKCEGTPFAKQCNKLKDALDMSVESWKNYADKHASEDPFWHQVSLYYTQINGIYTGWKHGVERSTNEYDTDISDLYWLNSIADVAELQHKLNISIENTTLDKLPNLSSAFLRIVNETDDEGMATQRMFIAHNAVGNYSSMTRILKRYKLNYHYTSKAGSDIIPGTSVDFSGYPGSITSQDEFYVIPVSPRVLAANHLATNVSSWAHILASSNSGTASKQWLVVDFSRFEHLHQAPKTGVKSFRNEVVTESTLNKHVRHTVVHRASTGRTKGLVALIEQDIAETTHIKQMEQLHGQIFSESDSPRAVLFKRGYKNATSLDTIIKLMRQNNVTAMNRASNETSSVGDVESVIAER
;
A
#
# COMPACT_ATOMS: atom_id res chain seq x y z
N MET A 1 90.30 33.20 34.62
CA MET A 1 89.85 32.11 33.73
C MET A 1 88.50 32.49 33.15
N SER A 2 88.25 32.27 31.85
CA SER A 2 86.95 32.54 31.24
C SER A 2 86.02 31.33 31.33
N THR A 3 84.78 31.55 31.73
CA THR A 3 83.71 30.54 31.71
C THR A 3 83.13 30.43 30.30
N VAL A 4 83.41 29.32 29.62
CA VAL A 4 82.83 29.04 28.29
C VAL A 4 81.36 28.67 28.45
N LEU A 5 80.46 29.51 27.93
CA LEU A 5 79.03 29.22 27.86
C LEU A 5 78.78 28.04 26.92
N LYS A 6 78.39 26.89 27.50
CA LYS A 6 78.11 25.67 26.76
C LYS A 6 76.74 25.76 26.07
N VAL A 7 76.72 26.31 24.87
CA VAL A 7 75.51 26.41 24.02
C VAL A 7 75.00 25.00 23.72
N VAL A 8 73.88 24.62 24.35
CA VAL A 8 73.27 23.30 24.17
C VAL A 8 72.43 23.33 22.90
N GLY A 9 73.06 23.07 21.75
CA GLY A 9 72.37 22.97 20.47
C GLY A 9 71.24 21.93 20.53
N ALA A 10 70.03 22.32 20.11
CA ALA A 10 68.89 21.42 20.07
C ALA A 10 69.19 20.20 19.19
N SER A 11 68.85 19.00 19.68
CA SER A 11 69.10 17.76 18.95
C SER A 11 68.42 17.79 17.57
N TRP A 12 69.23 17.76 16.51
CA TRP A 12 68.78 17.85 15.11
C TRP A 12 67.70 16.82 14.74
N LEU A 13 67.73 15.64 15.38
CA LEU A 13 66.70 14.62 15.25
C LEU A 13 65.35 15.09 15.85
N ARG A 14 65.36 15.72 17.03
CA ARG A 14 64.15 16.33 17.61
C ARG A 14 63.64 17.47 16.73
N THR A 15 64.51 18.33 16.22
CA THR A 15 64.14 19.41 15.30
C THR A 15 63.44 18.86 14.05
N LYS A 16 63.98 17.80 13.43
CA LYS A 16 63.34 17.10 12.30
C LYS A 16 61.97 16.53 12.67
N ILE A 17 61.85 15.84 13.80
CA ILE A 17 60.57 15.27 14.25
C ILE A 17 59.53 16.38 14.46
N SER A 18 59.89 17.49 15.09
CA SER A 18 59.01 18.66 15.21
C SER A 18 58.61 19.25 13.85
N SER A 19 59.52 19.34 12.88
CA SER A 19 59.19 19.77 11.52
C SER A 19 58.23 18.82 10.79
N TYR A 20 58.39 17.50 10.95
CA TYR A 20 57.45 16.53 10.38
C TYR A 20 56.07 16.60 11.04
N ILE A 21 56.00 16.76 12.37
CA ILE A 21 54.73 16.95 13.10
C ILE A 21 54.03 18.23 12.64
N LEU A 22 54.75 19.35 12.50
CA LEU A 22 54.19 20.61 12.00
C LEU A 22 53.73 20.48 10.54
N GLY A 23 54.44 19.75 9.69
CA GLY A 23 54.02 19.45 8.32
C GLY A 23 52.73 18.64 8.26
N ILE A 24 52.62 17.59 9.07
CA ILE A 24 51.40 16.76 9.18
C ILE A 24 50.22 17.58 9.71
N LEU A 25 50.43 18.41 10.74
CA LEU A 25 49.39 19.32 11.27
C LEU A 25 48.96 20.36 10.22
N GLY A 26 49.88 20.88 9.41
CA GLY A 26 49.55 21.76 8.28
C GLY A 26 48.71 21.06 7.22
N ILE A 27 49.05 19.82 6.85
CA ILE A 27 48.26 19.01 5.90
C ILE A 27 46.86 18.71 6.47
N LEU A 28 46.76 18.37 7.76
CA LEU A 28 45.47 18.13 8.43
C LEU A 28 44.62 19.41 8.52
N ALA A 29 45.23 20.57 8.75
CA ALA A 29 44.51 21.85 8.75
C ALA A 29 44.00 22.22 7.35
N ILE A 30 44.79 21.98 6.29
CA ILE A 30 44.36 22.17 4.89
C ILE A 30 43.23 21.19 4.55
N LEU A 31 43.34 19.91 4.91
CA LEU A 31 42.27 18.92 4.75
C LEU A 31 41.00 19.33 5.51
N ALA A 32 41.12 19.87 6.74
CA ALA A 32 39.98 20.36 7.50
C ALA A 32 39.30 21.57 6.86
N LEU A 33 40.05 22.45 6.17
CA LEU A 33 39.47 23.53 5.37
C LEU A 33 38.72 22.99 4.15
N PHE A 34 39.28 22.04 3.41
CA PHE A 34 38.57 21.39 2.29
C PHE A 34 37.32 20.63 2.75
N VAL A 35 37.40 19.85 3.83
CA VAL A 35 36.24 19.14 4.43
C VAL A 35 35.21 20.12 5.01
N GLY A 36 35.64 21.29 5.48
CA GLY A 36 34.75 22.39 5.88
C GLY A 36 34.12 23.15 4.71
N GLN A 37 34.67 23.02 3.50
CA GLN A 37 34.15 23.60 2.25
C GLN A 37 33.40 22.60 1.37
N ILE A 38 33.38 21.31 1.71
CA ILE A 38 32.33 20.40 1.21
C ILE A 38 31.00 20.98 1.65
N GLU A 39 30.09 21.20 0.71
CA GLU A 39 28.78 21.78 0.99
C GLU A 39 28.06 20.95 2.05
N ARG A 40 27.94 21.52 3.25
CA ARG A 40 27.08 20.95 4.29
C ARG A 40 25.66 21.04 3.79
N ILE A 41 25.06 19.88 3.57
CA ILE A 41 23.73 19.78 2.98
C ILE A 41 22.77 20.57 3.87
N GLN A 42 22.04 21.50 3.24
CA GLN A 42 21.19 22.48 3.92
C GLN A 42 19.96 21.81 4.56
N GLU A 43 19.15 22.58 5.30
CA GLU A 43 17.89 22.09 5.87
C GLU A 43 16.66 22.75 5.24
N ASP A 44 15.78 21.95 4.62
CA ASP A 44 14.51 22.36 3.98
C ASP A 44 13.27 21.58 4.47
N GLY A 45 13.43 20.56 5.31
CA GLY A 45 12.34 19.69 5.79
C GLY A 45 11.99 18.45 4.94
N ASN A 46 12.66 18.19 3.81
CA ASN A 46 12.45 16.99 2.99
C ASN A 46 13.51 15.91 3.26
N TYR A 47 13.07 14.69 3.59
CA TYR A 47 14.00 13.57 3.84
C TYR A 47 14.17 12.67 2.59
N ALA A 48 15.43 12.39 2.22
CA ALA A 48 15.79 11.49 1.12
C ALA A 48 16.95 10.53 1.51
N ALA A 49 16.91 9.30 1.01
CA ALA A 49 17.92 8.28 1.31
C ALA A 49 18.08 7.31 0.13
N THR A 50 19.32 7.08 -0.30
CA THR A 50 19.68 6.24 -1.45
C THR A 50 20.36 4.97 -0.95
N VAL A 51 19.87 3.78 -1.36
CA VAL A 51 20.41 2.48 -0.92
C VAL A 51 21.24 1.85 -2.03
N PHE A 52 22.54 2.07 -1.98
CA PHE A 52 23.49 1.44 -2.88
C PHE A 52 23.66 -0.04 -2.54
N TYR A 53 23.97 -0.86 -3.55
CA TYR A 53 24.30 -2.27 -3.38
C TYR A 53 25.59 -2.61 -4.14
N SER A 54 26.45 -3.44 -3.55
CA SER A 54 27.57 -4.08 -4.24
C SER A 54 27.83 -5.46 -3.64
N GLU A 55 28.11 -6.47 -4.47
CA GLU A 55 28.42 -7.83 -4.06
C GLU A 55 29.53 -7.93 -2.99
N LYS A 56 30.47 -6.96 -2.98
CA LYS A 56 31.62 -6.94 -2.07
C LYS A 56 31.34 -6.28 -0.72
N THR A 57 30.29 -5.46 -0.60
CA THR A 57 30.02 -4.62 0.59
C THR A 57 28.59 -4.70 1.09
N GLY A 58 27.71 -5.45 0.41
CA GLY A 58 26.28 -5.49 0.72
C GLY A 58 25.59 -4.16 0.40
N TYR A 59 24.58 -3.82 1.21
CA TYR A 59 23.80 -2.59 1.09
C TYR A 59 24.42 -1.46 1.91
N ARG A 60 24.41 -0.23 1.36
CA ARG A 60 24.84 1.00 2.02
C ARG A 60 23.78 2.08 1.82
N ILE A 61 23.23 2.59 2.93
CA ILE A 61 22.31 3.74 2.90
C ILE A 61 23.13 5.03 2.93
N GLU A 62 22.85 5.96 2.03
CA GLU A 62 23.32 7.34 2.10
C GLU A 62 22.13 8.29 2.22
N TYR A 63 22.09 9.05 3.30
CA TYR A 63 21.08 10.08 3.52
C TYR A 63 21.51 11.36 2.80
N TRP A 64 20.73 11.76 1.81
CA TRP A 64 20.90 13.06 1.16
C TRP A 64 20.12 14.06 2.01
N GLY A 65 20.85 15.05 2.53
CA GLY A 65 20.29 16.07 3.39
C GLY A 65 19.21 16.91 2.70
N GLN A 66 18.54 17.70 3.52
CA GLN A 66 17.23 18.26 3.23
C GLN A 66 17.33 19.47 2.28
N SER A 67 17.22 19.26 0.97
CA SER A 67 16.99 20.35 0.01
C SER A 67 16.33 19.90 -1.30
N ASN A 68 15.11 20.38 -1.57
CA ASN A 68 14.57 20.84 -2.86
C ASN A 68 13.17 21.48 -2.66
N GLU A 69 12.91 22.65 -3.28
CA GLU A 69 11.80 23.55 -2.92
C GLU A 69 10.37 22.95 -2.94
N LEU A 70 9.62 23.23 -1.86
CA LEU A 70 8.25 22.75 -1.62
C LEU A 70 7.12 23.56 -2.30
N VAL A 71 7.41 24.67 -2.98
CA VAL A 71 6.36 25.63 -3.44
C VAL A 71 5.42 25.06 -4.51
N ASN A 72 5.79 23.95 -5.17
CA ASN A 72 4.94 23.19 -6.09
C ASN A 72 4.24 21.97 -5.44
N ILE A 73 4.26 21.84 -4.11
CA ILE A 73 3.85 20.61 -3.39
C ILE A 73 2.69 20.90 -2.40
N PRO A 74 1.55 20.19 -2.50
CA PRO A 74 0.39 20.43 -1.64
C PRO A 74 0.51 19.76 -0.25
N THR A 75 -0.36 20.16 0.68
CA THR A 75 -0.45 19.60 2.04
C THR A 75 -0.94 18.14 2.04
N GLY A 76 -0.24 17.27 2.80
CA GLY A 76 -0.68 15.89 3.07
C GLY A 76 0.18 14.80 2.40
N VAL A 77 1.51 14.90 2.48
CA VAL A 77 2.47 14.09 1.71
C VAL A 77 3.59 13.53 2.60
N ALA A 78 4.09 12.33 2.27
CA ALA A 78 5.41 11.84 2.67
C ALA A 78 6.13 11.26 1.42
N ARG A 79 7.46 11.05 1.49
CA ARG A 79 8.30 10.81 0.31
C ARG A 79 9.45 9.83 0.58
N ALA A 80 9.85 9.10 -0.46
CA ALA A 80 11.03 8.22 -0.52
C ALA A 80 11.60 8.25 -1.95
N TYR A 81 12.92 8.06 -2.13
CA TYR A 81 13.56 8.05 -3.46
C TYR A 81 14.82 7.19 -3.51
N PHE A 82 14.90 6.29 -4.50
CA PHE A 82 16.13 5.62 -4.91
C PHE A 82 16.32 5.73 -6.42
N ARG A 83 17.57 5.69 -6.90
CA ARG A 83 17.87 5.60 -8.33
C ARG A 83 19.15 4.81 -8.58
N MET A 84 19.01 3.64 -9.20
CA MET A 84 20.04 3.02 -10.02
C MET A 84 19.35 2.49 -11.28
N ASP A 85 19.73 3.00 -12.45
CA ASP A 85 19.35 2.45 -13.75
C ASP A 85 20.23 1.21 -14.01
N VAL A 86 20.00 0.16 -13.22
CA VAL A 86 20.78 -1.09 -13.23
C VAL A 86 19.86 -2.29 -13.43
N ASP A 87 20.17 -3.04 -14.47
CA ASP A 87 19.53 -4.30 -14.89
C ASP A 87 19.89 -5.43 -13.89
N THR A 88 19.33 -5.33 -12.67
CA THR A 88 19.65 -6.18 -11.51
C THR A 88 18.48 -7.03 -11.11
N ALA A 89 18.77 -8.25 -10.64
CA ALA A 89 17.77 -9.21 -10.17
C ALA A 89 16.81 -8.57 -9.14
N GLY A 90 15.50 -8.69 -9.38
CA GLY A 90 14.47 -7.89 -8.71
C GLY A 90 14.44 -7.95 -7.18
N TYR A 91 15.00 -9.00 -6.56
CA TYR A 91 15.13 -9.09 -5.10
C TYR A 91 15.97 -7.95 -4.51
N ILE A 92 17.00 -7.48 -5.23
CA ILE A 92 17.85 -6.36 -4.81
C ILE A 92 17.04 -5.06 -4.78
N GLN A 93 16.24 -4.83 -5.83
CA GLN A 93 15.38 -3.66 -5.94
C GLN A 93 14.27 -3.66 -4.89
N ALA A 94 13.63 -4.83 -4.66
CA ALA A 94 12.58 -4.98 -3.65
C ALA A 94 13.11 -4.71 -2.23
N TYR A 95 14.26 -5.29 -1.88
CA TYR A 95 14.88 -5.07 -0.58
C TYR A 95 15.30 -3.60 -0.42
N ALA A 96 15.98 -3.02 -1.41
CA ALA A 96 16.42 -1.62 -1.38
C ALA A 96 15.25 -0.63 -1.26
N ALA A 97 14.15 -0.86 -1.98
CA ALA A 97 12.94 -0.05 -1.88
C ALA A 97 12.36 -0.08 -0.45
N GLY A 98 12.31 -1.26 0.16
CA GLY A 98 11.93 -1.42 1.56
C GLY A 98 12.87 -0.69 2.53
N VAL A 99 14.18 -0.83 2.36
CA VAL A 99 15.19 -0.17 3.22
C VAL A 99 15.06 1.35 3.17
N VAL A 100 14.82 1.94 1.99
CA VAL A 100 14.58 3.39 1.87
C VAL A 100 13.30 3.80 2.59
N GLU A 101 12.18 3.10 2.38
CA GLU A 101 10.91 3.45 3.06
C GLU A 101 11.05 3.34 4.58
N GLY A 102 11.61 2.23 5.09
CA GLY A 102 11.84 2.02 6.51
C GLY A 102 12.71 3.10 7.13
N ALA A 103 13.84 3.45 6.49
CA ALA A 103 14.80 4.42 7.03
C ALA A 103 14.32 5.88 7.01
N LEU A 104 13.38 6.22 6.11
CA LEU A 104 12.78 7.55 6.01
C LEU A 104 11.49 7.69 6.81
N THR A 105 10.73 6.60 7.00
CA THR A 105 9.43 6.64 7.69
C THR A 105 9.43 5.98 9.08
N TRP A 106 10.59 5.57 9.60
CA TRP A 106 10.74 4.79 10.86
C TRP A 106 9.87 5.29 12.01
N TYR A 107 9.80 6.61 12.23
CA TYR A 107 9.01 7.20 13.31
C TYR A 107 7.50 7.05 13.06
N LEU A 108 7.06 7.30 11.82
CA LEU A 108 5.66 7.08 11.42
C LEU A 108 5.27 5.60 11.50
N ILE A 109 6.20 4.68 11.19
CA ILE A 109 6.01 3.24 11.36
C ILE A 109 5.82 2.90 12.83
N HIS A 110 6.74 3.34 13.70
CA HIS A 110 6.66 3.13 15.13
C HIS A 110 5.35 3.67 15.71
N THR A 111 5.04 4.95 15.50
CA THR A 111 3.78 5.57 15.97
C THR A 111 2.54 4.88 15.42
N HIS A 112 2.56 4.36 14.18
CA HIS A 112 1.43 3.62 13.63
C HIS A 112 1.26 2.23 14.27
N LEU A 113 2.35 1.51 14.56
CA LEU A 113 2.33 0.23 15.29
C LEU A 113 1.84 0.42 16.73
N GLU A 114 2.32 1.46 17.43
CA GLU A 114 1.81 1.86 18.75
C GLU A 114 0.28 2.05 18.72
N ASN A 115 -0.19 2.92 17.83
CA ASN A 115 -1.61 3.29 17.71
C ASN A 115 -2.57 2.16 17.25
N THR A 116 -2.07 1.01 16.78
CA THR A 116 -2.94 0.01 16.12
C THR A 116 -2.78 -1.43 16.63
N ILE A 117 -1.55 -1.90 16.78
CA ILE A 117 -1.26 -3.29 17.17
C ILE A 117 -0.86 -3.33 18.65
N ARG A 118 0.05 -2.46 19.08
CA ARG A 118 0.64 -2.53 20.43
C ARG A 118 -0.33 -2.04 21.50
N ASP A 119 -1.09 -0.97 21.26
CA ASP A 119 -2.21 -0.53 22.13
C ASP A 119 -3.19 -1.67 22.49
N LYS A 120 -3.48 -2.57 21.54
CA LYS A 120 -4.34 -3.75 21.78
C LYS A 120 -3.63 -4.90 22.51
N CYS A 121 -2.30 -4.98 22.45
CA CYS A 121 -1.55 -6.20 22.79
C CYS A 121 -0.57 -6.08 23.96
N GLU A 122 0.08 -4.93 24.16
CA GLU A 122 1.12 -4.75 25.15
C GLU A 122 0.55 -4.27 26.49
N GLY A 123 0.88 -4.98 27.58
CA GLY A 123 0.29 -4.73 28.90
C GLY A 123 -1.20 -5.08 29.04
N THR A 124 -1.87 -5.52 27.96
CA THR A 124 -3.32 -5.81 27.97
C THR A 124 -3.64 -7.27 28.32
N PRO A 125 -4.89 -7.59 28.69
CA PRO A 125 -5.37 -8.97 28.82
C PRO A 125 -5.34 -9.79 27.51
N PHE A 126 -5.09 -9.17 26.36
CA PHE A 126 -5.06 -9.82 25.04
C PHE A 126 -3.65 -10.24 24.60
N ALA A 127 -2.59 -9.88 25.34
CA ALA A 127 -1.19 -10.18 24.99
C ALA A 127 -0.96 -11.65 24.54
N LYS A 128 -1.56 -12.62 25.22
CA LYS A 128 -1.44 -14.05 24.89
C LYS A 128 -2.15 -14.42 23.57
N GLN A 129 -3.29 -13.79 23.28
CA GLN A 129 -4.03 -13.95 22.02
C GLN A 129 -3.27 -13.30 20.86
N CYS A 130 -2.70 -12.11 21.09
CA CYS A 130 -1.82 -11.43 20.15
C CYS A 130 -0.60 -12.26 19.80
N ASN A 131 0.10 -12.83 20.78
CA ASN A 131 1.27 -13.67 20.52
C ASN A 131 0.88 -14.93 19.72
N LYS A 132 -0.22 -15.60 20.06
CA LYS A 132 -0.73 -16.74 19.28
C LYS A 132 -1.09 -16.36 17.82
N LEU A 133 -1.51 -15.12 17.58
CA LEU A 133 -1.75 -14.61 16.22
C LEU A 133 -0.44 -14.28 15.49
N LYS A 134 0.55 -13.68 16.17
CA LYS A 134 1.92 -13.48 15.64
C LYS A 134 2.55 -14.83 15.25
N ASP A 135 2.58 -15.80 16.15
CA ASP A 135 3.08 -17.17 15.91
C ASP A 135 2.48 -17.78 14.62
N ALA A 136 1.15 -17.65 14.45
CA ALA A 136 0.43 -18.19 13.31
C ALA A 136 0.67 -17.41 12.00
N LEU A 137 0.85 -16.09 12.07
CA LEU A 137 1.26 -15.25 10.94
C LEU A 137 2.68 -15.59 10.52
N ASP A 138 3.61 -15.71 11.46
CA ASP A 138 5.03 -15.96 11.19
C ASP A 138 5.24 -17.35 10.56
N MET A 139 4.58 -18.38 11.09
CA MET A 139 4.52 -19.72 10.49
C MET A 139 3.96 -19.69 9.05
N SER A 140 2.94 -18.85 8.81
CA SER A 140 2.34 -18.68 7.48
C SER A 140 3.33 -18.00 6.53
N VAL A 141 3.94 -16.88 6.95
CA VAL A 141 4.92 -16.12 6.17
C VAL A 141 6.16 -16.96 5.85
N GLU A 142 6.70 -17.70 6.81
CA GLU A 142 7.83 -18.61 6.57
C GLU A 142 7.45 -19.69 5.54
N SER A 143 6.25 -20.28 5.66
CA SER A 143 5.76 -21.28 4.71
C SER A 143 5.62 -20.72 3.29
N TRP A 144 4.99 -19.55 3.14
CA TRP A 144 4.78 -18.93 1.82
C TRP A 144 6.06 -18.37 1.22
N LYS A 145 6.98 -17.82 2.01
CA LYS A 145 8.30 -17.37 1.54
C LYS A 145 9.14 -18.55 1.05
N ASN A 146 9.24 -19.61 1.85
CA ASN A 146 9.95 -20.84 1.46
C ASN A 146 9.31 -21.57 0.26
N TYR A 147 8.02 -21.39 0.01
CA TYR A 147 7.37 -21.86 -1.22
C TYR A 147 7.66 -20.93 -2.40
N ALA A 148 7.53 -19.62 -2.21
CA ALA A 148 7.75 -18.60 -3.22
C ALA A 148 9.17 -18.67 -3.80
N ASP A 149 10.19 -18.71 -2.95
CA ASP A 149 11.60 -18.73 -3.34
C ASP A 149 11.96 -19.97 -4.19
N LYS A 150 11.27 -21.10 -3.99
CA LYS A 150 11.47 -22.34 -4.77
C LYS A 150 10.84 -22.31 -6.16
N HIS A 151 9.79 -21.51 -6.36
CA HIS A 151 9.05 -21.44 -7.64
C HIS A 151 9.31 -20.13 -8.40
N ALA A 152 10.02 -19.16 -7.80
CA ALA A 152 10.27 -17.83 -8.35
C ALA A 152 10.94 -17.79 -9.73
N SER A 153 11.64 -18.84 -10.15
CA SER A 153 12.26 -18.93 -11.48
C SER A 153 11.29 -19.38 -12.59
N GLU A 154 10.14 -19.96 -12.22
CA GLU A 154 9.22 -20.66 -13.12
C GLU A 154 7.81 -20.06 -13.10
N ASP A 155 7.29 -19.69 -11.92
CA ASP A 155 5.97 -19.10 -11.72
C ASP A 155 6.06 -17.59 -11.40
N PRO A 156 5.52 -16.70 -12.25
CA PRO A 156 5.52 -15.27 -12.01
C PRO A 156 4.77 -14.80 -10.78
N PHE A 157 3.71 -15.51 -10.37
CA PHE A 157 2.97 -15.17 -9.14
C PHE A 157 3.88 -15.38 -7.93
N TRP A 158 4.51 -16.55 -7.83
CA TRP A 158 5.40 -16.89 -6.72
C TRP A 158 6.69 -16.08 -6.70
N HIS A 159 7.23 -15.69 -7.86
CA HIS A 159 8.35 -14.74 -7.89
C HIS A 159 8.01 -13.46 -7.14
N GLN A 160 6.84 -12.89 -7.41
CA GLN A 160 6.50 -11.59 -6.88
C GLN A 160 5.98 -11.66 -5.43
N VAL A 161 5.47 -12.82 -4.98
CA VAL A 161 5.27 -13.10 -3.54
C VAL A 161 6.62 -13.13 -2.79
N SER A 162 7.68 -13.65 -3.40
CA SER A 162 9.04 -13.53 -2.84
C SER A 162 9.51 -12.07 -2.78
N LEU A 163 9.26 -11.26 -3.83
CA LEU A 163 9.56 -9.82 -3.83
C LEU A 163 8.79 -9.05 -2.73
N TYR A 164 7.51 -9.36 -2.53
CA TYR A 164 6.66 -8.79 -1.48
C TYR A 164 7.28 -8.99 -0.08
N TYR A 165 7.61 -10.23 0.30
CA TYR A 165 8.24 -10.50 1.59
C TYR A 165 9.67 -9.93 1.68
N THR A 166 10.40 -9.89 0.56
CA THR A 166 11.72 -9.24 0.47
C THR A 166 11.64 -7.74 0.75
N GLN A 167 10.60 -7.05 0.26
CA GLN A 167 10.38 -5.62 0.54
C GLN A 167 10.01 -5.36 2.01
N ILE A 168 9.21 -6.23 2.67
CA ILE A 168 8.95 -6.13 4.11
C ILE A 168 10.22 -6.33 4.95
N ASN A 169 11.07 -7.31 4.58
CA ASN A 169 12.38 -7.51 5.22
C ASN A 169 13.31 -6.30 4.99
N GLY A 170 13.16 -5.61 3.86
CA GLY A 170 13.78 -4.31 3.61
C GLY A 170 13.30 -3.23 4.57
N ILE A 171 11.98 -3.06 4.75
CA ILE A 171 11.40 -2.09 5.70
C ILE A 171 11.90 -2.33 7.12
N TYR A 172 11.87 -3.57 7.59
CA TYR A 172 12.40 -3.92 8.92
C TYR A 172 13.86 -3.50 9.09
N THR A 173 14.68 -3.71 8.06
CA THR A 173 16.10 -3.33 8.08
C THR A 173 16.27 -1.80 8.08
N GLY A 174 15.54 -1.11 7.20
CA GLY A 174 15.56 0.35 7.10
C GLY A 174 15.08 1.03 8.39
N TRP A 175 14.03 0.49 9.01
CA TRP A 175 13.48 1.00 10.26
C TRP A 175 14.54 1.05 11.36
N LYS A 176 15.31 -0.05 11.53
CA LYS A 176 16.40 -0.11 12.52
C LYS A 176 17.49 0.93 12.25
N HIS A 177 17.93 1.08 10.99
CA HIS A 177 18.86 2.16 10.62
C HIS A 177 18.27 3.57 10.90
N GLY A 178 16.95 3.74 10.78
CA GLY A 178 16.26 4.97 11.13
C GLY A 178 16.29 5.26 12.64
N VAL A 179 16.00 4.25 13.47
CA VAL A 179 16.04 4.32 14.94
C VAL A 179 17.46 4.55 15.44
N GLU A 180 18.43 3.74 15.00
CA GLU A 180 19.86 3.87 15.32
C GLU A 180 20.38 5.29 14.99
N ARG A 181 20.09 5.79 13.78
CA ARG A 181 20.46 7.16 13.35
C ARG A 181 19.81 8.25 14.19
N SER A 182 18.64 7.99 14.77
CA SER A 182 17.92 8.93 15.63
C SER A 182 18.37 8.89 17.10
N THR A 183 19.26 7.97 17.47
CA THR A 183 19.70 7.73 18.87
C THR A 183 18.57 7.44 19.85
N ASN A 184 17.47 6.85 19.37
CA ASN A 184 16.39 6.33 20.21
C ASN A 184 16.56 4.82 20.44
N GLU A 185 16.01 4.30 21.54
CA GLU A 185 16.07 2.89 21.93
C GLU A 185 14.71 2.19 21.73
N TYR A 186 14.06 2.43 20.59
CA TYR A 186 12.81 1.75 20.24
C TYR A 186 13.06 0.34 19.72
N ASP A 187 12.31 -0.63 20.22
CA ASP A 187 12.32 -2.01 19.72
C ASP A 187 11.20 -2.26 18.69
N THR A 188 11.44 -3.16 17.75
CA THR A 188 10.38 -3.73 16.92
C THR A 188 10.69 -5.16 16.51
N ASP A 189 9.64 -5.98 16.55
CA ASP A 189 9.61 -7.25 15.88
C ASP A 189 9.36 -7.06 14.37
N ILE A 190 9.76 -8.04 13.56
CA ILE A 190 9.30 -8.15 12.17
C ILE A 190 7.87 -8.71 12.11
N SER A 191 7.43 -9.47 13.12
CA SER A 191 6.06 -9.99 13.24
C SER A 191 5.01 -8.87 13.37
N ASP A 192 5.38 -7.71 13.93
CA ASP A 192 4.55 -6.49 13.89
C ASP A 192 4.29 -6.03 12.44
N LEU A 193 5.32 -6.08 11.59
CA LEU A 193 5.21 -5.70 10.18
C LEU A 193 4.49 -6.77 9.36
N TYR A 194 4.62 -8.05 9.69
CA TYR A 194 3.83 -9.11 9.06
C TYR A 194 2.35 -9.00 9.41
N TRP A 195 1.99 -8.75 10.68
CA TRP A 195 0.61 -8.44 11.08
C TRP A 195 0.09 -7.20 10.35
N LEU A 196 0.82 -6.09 10.36
CA LEU A 196 0.43 -4.85 9.70
C LEU A 196 0.16 -5.03 8.20
N ASN A 197 0.95 -5.88 7.52
CA ASN A 197 0.76 -6.19 6.10
C ASN A 197 -0.24 -7.33 5.83
N SER A 198 -0.79 -7.95 6.87
CA SER A 198 -1.83 -9.00 6.82
C SER A 198 -3.11 -8.59 7.57
N ILE A 199 -3.28 -7.30 7.89
CA ILE A 199 -4.38 -6.81 8.74
C ILE A 199 -5.78 -7.11 8.19
N ALA A 200 -5.90 -7.30 6.87
CA ALA A 200 -7.14 -7.68 6.22
C ALA A 200 -7.50 -9.18 6.36
N ASP A 201 -6.56 -10.03 6.77
CA ASP A 201 -6.75 -11.46 7.07
C ASP A 201 -6.92 -11.73 8.58
N VAL A 202 -6.69 -10.73 9.44
CA VAL A 202 -6.64 -10.87 10.90
C VAL A 202 -8.00 -11.25 11.52
N ALA A 203 -9.12 -10.82 10.94
CA ALA A 203 -10.45 -11.18 11.43
C ALA A 203 -10.73 -12.68 11.24
N GLU A 204 -10.47 -13.20 10.03
CA GLU A 204 -10.66 -14.61 9.70
C GLU A 204 -9.62 -15.50 10.39
N LEU A 205 -8.38 -15.01 10.58
CA LEU A 205 -7.36 -15.71 11.38
C LEU A 205 -7.73 -15.81 12.86
N GLN A 206 -8.29 -14.75 13.46
CA GLN A 206 -8.79 -14.80 14.85
C GLN A 206 -9.86 -15.89 15.02
N HIS A 207 -10.87 -15.91 14.13
CA HIS A 207 -11.93 -16.93 14.12
C HIS A 207 -11.33 -18.34 13.92
N LYS A 208 -10.48 -18.53 12.91
CA LYS A 208 -9.83 -19.83 12.61
C LYS A 208 -8.93 -20.35 13.74
N LEU A 209 -8.30 -19.45 14.51
CA LEU A 209 -7.48 -19.78 15.67
C LEU A 209 -8.30 -19.92 16.97
N ASN A 210 -9.62 -19.65 16.93
CA ASN A 210 -10.50 -19.51 18.09
C ASN A 210 -9.89 -18.61 19.18
N ILE A 211 -9.66 -17.35 18.81
CA ILE A 211 -9.23 -16.25 19.70
C ILE A 211 -10.07 -15.00 19.42
N SER A 212 -10.08 -14.07 20.38
CA SER A 212 -10.53 -12.70 20.15
C SER A 212 -9.53 -11.72 20.74
N ILE A 213 -9.23 -10.68 19.96
CA ILE A 213 -8.44 -9.49 20.28
C ILE A 213 -9.33 -8.23 20.11
N GLU A 214 -10.58 -8.41 19.66
CA GLU A 214 -11.56 -7.37 19.42
C GLU A 214 -12.60 -7.34 20.55
N ASN A 215 -12.60 -6.25 21.30
CA ASN A 215 -13.46 -6.06 22.47
C ASN A 215 -14.58 -5.03 22.24
N THR A 216 -14.83 -4.61 20.99
CA THR A 216 -15.88 -3.63 20.66
C THR A 216 -16.96 -4.23 19.77
N THR A 217 -18.18 -3.71 19.90
CA THR A 217 -19.29 -3.96 18.97
C THR A 217 -19.09 -3.29 17.61
N LEU A 218 -18.07 -2.43 17.47
CA LEU A 218 -17.80 -1.62 16.28
C LEU A 218 -16.85 -2.33 15.31
N ASP A 219 -15.79 -2.98 15.82
CA ASP A 219 -14.87 -3.81 15.01
C ASP A 219 -15.64 -4.95 14.30
N LYS A 220 -16.75 -5.42 14.89
CA LYS A 220 -17.64 -6.47 14.38
C LYS A 220 -18.63 -6.03 13.29
N LEU A 221 -18.67 -4.74 12.91
CA LEU A 221 -19.57 -4.26 11.85
C LEU A 221 -18.98 -4.58 10.47
N PRO A 222 -19.80 -5.01 9.49
CA PRO A 222 -19.32 -5.23 8.12
C PRO A 222 -18.76 -3.93 7.54
N ASN A 223 -17.58 -4.00 6.94
CA ASN A 223 -16.78 -2.82 6.57
C ASN A 223 -17.60 -1.80 5.76
N LEU A 224 -17.77 -0.59 6.32
CA LEU A 224 -18.62 0.47 5.77
C LEU A 224 -17.92 1.32 4.69
N SER A 225 -16.73 0.90 4.26
CA SER A 225 -16.04 1.47 3.09
C SER A 225 -16.95 1.50 1.86
N SER A 226 -16.78 2.53 1.03
CA SER A 226 -17.72 2.85 -0.05
C SER A 226 -16.96 3.29 -1.30
N ALA A 227 -17.26 2.68 -2.44
CA ALA A 227 -16.75 3.05 -3.76
C ALA A 227 -17.85 3.70 -4.61
N PHE A 228 -17.46 4.59 -5.53
CA PHE A 228 -18.38 5.28 -6.42
C PHE A 228 -17.77 5.47 -7.82
N LEU A 229 -18.51 5.02 -8.84
CA LEU A 229 -18.16 5.16 -10.26
C LEU A 229 -19.21 6.03 -10.95
N ARG A 230 -18.75 7.06 -11.68
CA ARG A 230 -19.63 7.94 -12.44
C ARG A 230 -19.05 8.26 -13.81
N ILE A 231 -19.84 8.04 -14.86
CA ILE A 231 -19.58 8.57 -16.20
C ILE A 231 -20.50 9.77 -16.42
N VAL A 232 -19.91 10.92 -16.77
CA VAL A 232 -20.59 12.19 -17.01
C VAL A 232 -20.36 12.57 -18.47
N ASN A 233 -21.42 12.94 -19.19
CA ASN A 233 -21.27 13.52 -20.52
C ASN A 233 -20.91 15.00 -20.35
N GLU A 234 -19.87 15.44 -21.02
CA GLU A 234 -19.43 16.83 -21.04
C GLU A 234 -19.35 17.32 -22.49
N THR A 235 -19.13 18.63 -22.66
CA THR A 235 -18.80 19.23 -23.95
C THR A 235 -17.45 19.93 -23.75
N ASP A 236 -16.50 19.68 -24.64
CA ASP A 236 -15.20 20.38 -24.62
C ASP A 236 -15.30 21.80 -25.22
N ASP A 237 -14.20 22.54 -25.15
CA ASP A 237 -14.10 23.92 -25.62
C ASP A 237 -14.29 24.06 -27.15
N GLU A 238 -14.20 22.96 -27.91
CA GLU A 238 -14.46 22.90 -29.36
C GLU A 238 -15.93 22.57 -29.68
N GLY A 239 -16.78 22.38 -28.66
CA GLY A 239 -18.19 22.04 -28.80
C GLY A 239 -18.46 20.55 -29.02
N MET A 240 -17.45 19.69 -28.87
CA MET A 240 -17.57 18.25 -29.09
C MET A 240 -18.01 17.52 -27.82
N ALA A 241 -18.99 16.62 -27.97
CA ALA A 241 -19.51 15.82 -26.87
C ALA A 241 -18.51 14.71 -26.47
N THR A 242 -17.98 14.84 -25.25
CA THR A 242 -17.03 13.96 -24.59
C THR A 242 -17.69 13.24 -23.39
N GLN A 243 -17.00 12.30 -22.77
CA GLN A 243 -17.41 11.77 -21.46
C GLN A 243 -16.21 11.75 -20.50
N ARG A 244 -16.44 12.15 -19.26
CA ARG A 244 -15.47 12.06 -18.16
C ARG A 244 -15.89 10.95 -17.20
N MET A 245 -14.93 10.09 -16.85
CA MET A 245 -15.11 9.06 -15.83
C MET A 245 -14.47 9.51 -14.52
N PHE A 246 -15.23 9.39 -13.42
CA PHE A 246 -14.77 9.60 -12.07
C PHE A 246 -14.85 8.29 -11.29
N ILE A 247 -13.78 7.97 -10.56
CA ILE A 247 -13.74 6.89 -9.57
C ILE A 247 -13.40 7.55 -8.22
N ALA A 248 -14.14 7.23 -7.17
CA ALA A 248 -13.84 7.66 -5.81
C ALA A 248 -13.98 6.50 -4.83
N HIS A 249 -13.16 6.50 -3.79
CA HIS A 249 -13.25 5.58 -2.65
C HIS A 249 -13.26 6.39 -1.34
N ASN A 250 -14.01 5.90 -0.35
CA ASN A 250 -13.97 6.37 1.03
C ASN A 250 -13.84 5.15 1.94
N ALA A 251 -12.65 4.98 2.51
CA ALA A 251 -12.35 3.89 3.43
C ALA A 251 -12.87 4.19 4.85
N VAL A 252 -13.37 3.15 5.52
CA VAL A 252 -13.78 3.20 6.93
C VAL A 252 -12.86 2.30 7.76
N GLY A 253 -12.42 2.83 8.90
CA GLY A 253 -11.55 2.16 9.85
C GLY A 253 -11.45 2.95 11.16
N ASN A 254 -10.80 2.38 12.17
CA ASN A 254 -10.63 2.99 13.48
C ASN A 254 -9.76 4.26 13.41
N TYR A 255 -10.12 5.33 14.13
CA TYR A 255 -9.42 6.61 14.04
C TYR A 255 -7.94 6.56 14.43
N SER A 256 -7.51 5.58 15.22
CA SER A 256 -6.09 5.39 15.55
C SER A 256 -5.23 4.95 14.35
N SER A 257 -5.83 4.35 13.31
CA SER A 257 -5.12 4.05 12.06
C SER A 257 -4.89 5.27 11.16
N MET A 258 -5.44 6.45 11.47
CA MET A 258 -5.38 7.66 10.62
C MET A 258 -3.98 8.28 10.44
N THR A 259 -2.91 7.59 10.83
CA THR A 259 -1.55 7.89 10.35
C THR A 259 -1.44 7.41 8.89
N ARG A 260 -1.67 8.30 7.92
CA ARG A 260 -1.78 7.95 6.49
C ARG A 260 -0.55 8.36 5.68
N ILE A 261 -0.22 7.59 4.63
CA ILE A 261 0.78 7.96 3.62
C ILE A 261 0.23 7.67 2.22
N LEU A 262 0.15 8.68 1.35
CA LEU A 262 -0.02 8.47 -0.08
C LEU A 262 1.31 7.97 -0.67
N LYS A 263 1.31 6.80 -1.32
CA LYS A 263 2.51 6.17 -1.86
C LYS A 263 2.49 6.12 -3.38
N ARG A 264 3.67 6.25 -3.97
CA ARG A 264 3.99 5.93 -5.38
C ARG A 264 5.26 5.08 -5.36
N TYR A 265 5.17 3.81 -5.72
CA TYR A 265 6.37 3.03 -6.05
C TYR A 265 6.58 3.03 -7.56
N LYS A 266 7.83 3.12 -8.01
CA LYS A 266 8.22 2.83 -9.39
C LYS A 266 9.30 1.76 -9.37
N LEU A 267 8.98 0.57 -9.87
CA LEU A 267 9.71 -0.67 -9.66
C LEU A 267 9.76 -1.44 -10.99
N ASN A 268 10.97 -1.70 -11.49
CA ASN A 268 11.19 -2.46 -12.71
C ASN A 268 11.34 -3.96 -12.36
N TYR A 269 10.34 -4.54 -11.70
CA TYR A 269 10.34 -5.97 -11.41
C TYR A 269 10.20 -6.80 -12.71
N HIS A 270 10.71 -8.02 -12.69
CA HIS A 270 10.61 -8.95 -13.82
C HIS A 270 9.49 -9.98 -13.58
N TYR A 271 9.05 -10.66 -14.63
CA TYR A 271 8.04 -11.72 -14.53
C TYR A 271 8.53 -12.84 -13.60
N THR A 272 9.77 -13.32 -13.76
CA THR A 272 10.39 -14.35 -12.90
C THR A 272 11.81 -13.98 -12.50
N SER A 273 12.38 -14.65 -11.49
CA SER A 273 13.77 -14.44 -11.02
C SER A 273 14.84 -14.92 -12.01
N LYS A 274 14.43 -15.51 -13.15
CA LYS A 274 15.33 -16.03 -14.18
C LYS A 274 16.01 -14.87 -14.94
N ALA A 275 17.32 -14.99 -15.15
CA ALA A 275 18.06 -14.03 -15.97
C ALA A 275 17.46 -13.90 -17.37
N GLY A 276 17.22 -12.68 -17.84
CA GLY A 276 16.56 -12.40 -19.12
C GLY A 276 15.04 -12.62 -19.13
N SER A 277 14.38 -12.68 -17.97
CA SER A 277 12.91 -12.60 -17.87
C SER A 277 12.43 -11.17 -18.19
N ASP A 278 11.27 -11.01 -18.84
CA ASP A 278 10.75 -9.70 -19.22
C ASP A 278 10.34 -8.85 -18.00
N ILE A 279 10.31 -7.52 -18.16
CA ILE A 279 9.79 -6.59 -17.15
C ILE A 279 8.25 -6.66 -17.13
N ILE A 280 7.65 -6.67 -15.93
CA ILE A 280 6.19 -6.67 -15.77
C ILE A 280 5.56 -5.33 -16.21
N PRO A 281 4.32 -5.31 -16.75
CA PRO A 281 3.66 -4.04 -17.09
C PRO A 281 3.39 -3.16 -15.87
N GLY A 282 3.29 -3.74 -14.67
CA GLY A 282 3.07 -3.12 -13.36
C GLY A 282 4.11 -2.12 -12.82
N THR A 283 4.93 -1.47 -13.65
CA THR A 283 6.12 -0.76 -13.15
C THR A 283 5.90 0.48 -12.29
N SER A 284 4.67 0.97 -12.11
CA SER A 284 4.38 2.17 -11.31
C SER A 284 3.03 2.07 -10.61
N VAL A 285 3.02 2.11 -9.28
CA VAL A 285 1.83 1.91 -8.44
C VAL A 285 1.62 3.05 -7.46
N ASP A 286 0.51 3.79 -7.65
CA ASP A 286 0.04 4.84 -6.75
C ASP A 286 -1.08 4.31 -5.85
N PHE A 287 -1.05 4.58 -4.54
CA PHE A 287 -2.06 4.07 -3.61
C PHE A 287 -2.17 4.82 -2.27
N SER A 288 -3.35 4.76 -1.66
CA SER A 288 -3.58 5.25 -0.29
C SER A 288 -3.05 4.24 0.74
N GLY A 289 -1.81 4.42 1.16
CA GLY A 289 -1.12 3.52 2.09
C GLY A 289 -1.15 3.97 3.55
N TYR A 290 -0.36 3.24 4.34
CA TYR A 290 -0.09 3.44 5.76
C TYR A 290 1.44 3.25 6.00
N PRO A 291 2.05 3.86 7.03
CA PRO A 291 3.47 3.66 7.34
C PRO A 291 3.81 2.18 7.49
N GLY A 292 4.86 1.69 6.81
CA GLY A 292 5.33 0.30 6.96
C GLY A 292 4.48 -0.77 6.25
N SER A 293 3.30 -0.40 5.72
CA SER A 293 2.47 -1.30 4.92
C SER A 293 2.75 -1.10 3.42
N ILE A 294 3.25 -2.13 2.73
CA ILE A 294 3.63 -2.06 1.29
C ILE A 294 2.44 -2.16 0.33
N THR A 295 1.23 -2.21 0.88
CA THR A 295 -0.05 -2.29 0.17
C THR A 295 -1.02 -1.24 0.71
N SER A 296 -2.09 -0.98 -0.03
CA SER A 296 -3.23 -0.22 0.49
C SER A 296 -4.13 -1.15 1.30
N GLN A 297 -4.36 -0.79 2.56
CA GLN A 297 -5.38 -1.43 3.41
C GLN A 297 -6.78 -0.84 3.13
N ASP A 298 -6.85 0.36 2.53
CA ASP A 298 -8.08 0.97 1.97
C ASP A 298 -8.47 0.36 0.62
N GLU A 299 -7.49 -0.20 -0.09
CA GLU A 299 -7.57 -0.73 -1.45
C GLU A 299 -7.98 0.26 -2.56
N PHE A 300 -7.68 1.55 -2.38
CA PHE A 300 -7.64 2.48 -3.50
C PHE A 300 -6.24 2.54 -4.11
N TYR A 301 -6.15 2.07 -5.36
CA TYR A 301 -4.93 2.06 -6.16
C TYR A 301 -5.18 2.70 -7.54
N VAL A 302 -4.21 3.46 -8.05
CA VAL A 302 -4.15 3.94 -9.44
C VAL A 302 -2.91 3.31 -10.08
N ILE A 303 -3.14 2.30 -10.93
CA ILE A 303 -2.15 1.25 -11.17
C ILE A 303 -2.21 0.62 -12.56
N PRO A 304 -1.03 0.38 -13.17
CA PRO A 304 -0.54 -0.94 -13.54
C PRO A 304 -0.05 -1.72 -12.27
N VAL A 305 -0.27 -3.04 -12.17
CA VAL A 305 -1.30 -3.57 -11.24
C VAL A 305 -0.80 -4.29 -9.83
N SER A 306 -1.12 -5.51 -9.17
CA SER A 306 -0.96 -5.88 -7.66
C SER A 306 -1.01 -7.51 -7.10
N PRO A 307 -0.51 -8.36 -6.01
CA PRO A 307 -0.26 -9.84 -6.17
C PRO A 307 -1.46 -10.72 -5.96
N ARG A 308 -2.21 -10.39 -4.91
CA ARG A 308 -3.62 -10.14 -5.08
C ARG A 308 -3.84 -8.61 -4.93
N VAL A 309 -3.06 -7.87 -4.10
CA VAL A 309 -2.58 -6.45 -4.35
C VAL A 309 -1.06 -5.99 -4.02
N LEU A 310 -0.18 -5.52 -4.99
CA LEU A 310 1.32 -5.68 -5.40
C LEU A 310 1.96 -6.97 -6.22
N ALA A 311 1.67 -7.33 -7.54
CA ALA A 311 1.89 -8.57 -8.43
C ALA A 311 0.87 -9.16 -9.52
N ALA A 312 -0.09 -10.10 -9.33
CA ALA A 312 -1.18 -10.48 -10.25
C ALA A 312 -1.78 -9.37 -11.11
N ASN A 313 -2.27 -8.28 -10.52
CA ASN A 313 -2.64 -7.11 -11.29
C ASN A 313 -1.34 -6.57 -12.06
N HIS A 314 -0.14 -6.58 -11.48
CA HIS A 314 1.19 -6.12 -12.00
C HIS A 314 1.57 -6.94 -13.26
N LEU A 315 1.10 -8.20 -13.32
CA LEU A 315 1.18 -9.19 -14.40
C LEU A 315 0.00 -9.09 -15.38
N ALA A 316 -1.14 -8.52 -14.96
CA ALA A 316 -2.39 -8.48 -15.72
C ALA A 316 -2.34 -7.43 -16.84
N THR A 317 -2.76 -7.85 -18.02
CA THR A 317 -2.85 -7.00 -19.22
C THR A 317 -4.26 -6.45 -19.44
N ASN A 318 -5.24 -6.89 -18.63
CA ASN A 318 -6.64 -6.51 -18.69
C ASN A 318 -7.44 -6.99 -17.47
N VAL A 319 -8.64 -6.42 -17.30
CA VAL A 319 -9.59 -6.76 -16.21
C VAL A 319 -9.91 -8.26 -16.08
N SER A 320 -10.04 -9.00 -17.18
CA SER A 320 -10.37 -10.43 -17.12
C SER A 320 -9.17 -11.26 -16.65
N SER A 321 -7.96 -10.99 -17.18
CA SER A 321 -6.74 -11.60 -16.64
C SER A 321 -6.54 -11.28 -15.17
N TRP A 322 -6.97 -10.10 -14.71
CA TRP A 322 -6.90 -9.78 -13.30
C TRP A 322 -7.80 -10.67 -12.43
N ALA A 323 -9.08 -10.76 -12.78
CA ALA A 323 -10.04 -11.59 -12.06
C ALA A 323 -9.58 -13.05 -11.94
N HIS A 324 -8.97 -13.59 -13.01
CA HIS A 324 -8.44 -14.95 -13.02
C HIS A 324 -7.25 -15.16 -12.07
N ILE A 325 -6.29 -14.22 -11.99
CA ILE A 325 -5.13 -14.38 -11.10
C ILE A 325 -5.50 -14.05 -9.64
N LEU A 326 -6.49 -13.18 -9.39
CA LEU A 326 -7.09 -13.04 -8.05
C LEU A 326 -7.73 -14.37 -7.60
N ALA A 327 -8.50 -15.01 -8.49
CA ALA A 327 -9.25 -16.22 -8.19
C ALA A 327 -8.41 -17.50 -8.12
N SER A 328 -7.28 -17.59 -8.85
CA SER A 328 -6.43 -18.80 -8.90
C SER A 328 -5.79 -19.16 -7.56
N SER A 329 -5.63 -18.18 -6.68
CA SER A 329 -4.95 -18.31 -5.39
C SER A 329 -5.79 -17.72 -4.26
N ASN A 330 -7.12 -17.83 -4.33
CA ASN A 330 -8.03 -17.36 -3.27
C ASN A 330 -7.79 -18.12 -1.95
N SER A 331 -7.63 -17.39 -0.84
CA SER A 331 -7.36 -17.94 0.49
C SER A 331 -8.62 -18.16 1.34
N GLY A 332 -9.77 -17.58 0.94
CA GLY A 332 -10.96 -17.53 1.79
C GLY A 332 -10.79 -16.57 2.99
N THR A 333 -10.02 -15.51 2.79
CA THR A 333 -9.70 -14.44 3.76
C THR A 333 -9.59 -13.11 3.02
N ALA A 334 -9.80 -11.99 3.71
CA ALA A 334 -9.87 -10.65 3.14
C ALA A 334 -10.91 -10.53 2.00
N SER A 335 -12.08 -11.17 2.16
CA SER A 335 -13.09 -11.32 1.11
C SER A 335 -13.88 -10.04 0.84
N LYS A 336 -13.79 -9.52 -0.40
CA LYS A 336 -14.27 -8.18 -0.78
C LYS A 336 -14.94 -8.14 -2.16
N GLN A 337 -15.63 -7.03 -2.42
CA GLN A 337 -16.18 -6.66 -3.73
C GLN A 337 -15.23 -5.66 -4.42
N TRP A 338 -14.53 -6.11 -5.45
CA TRP A 338 -13.54 -5.33 -6.19
C TRP A 338 -14.14 -4.69 -7.43
N LEU A 339 -13.94 -3.37 -7.56
CA LEU A 339 -14.25 -2.61 -8.77
C LEU A 339 -12.97 -2.37 -9.56
N VAL A 340 -12.91 -2.85 -10.81
CA VAL A 340 -11.72 -2.69 -11.67
C VAL A 340 -12.10 -2.10 -13.02
N VAL A 341 -11.32 -1.11 -13.47
CA VAL A 341 -11.60 -0.27 -14.65
C VAL A 341 -10.39 -0.20 -15.57
N ASP A 342 -10.60 -0.37 -16.87
CA ASP A 342 -9.57 -0.26 -17.91
C ASP A 342 -9.66 1.11 -18.62
N PHE A 343 -8.92 2.09 -18.09
CA PHE A 343 -8.89 3.46 -18.64
C PHE A 343 -8.43 3.52 -20.11
N SER A 344 -7.52 2.63 -20.54
CA SER A 344 -7.05 2.60 -21.94
C SER A 344 -8.20 2.33 -22.93
N ARG A 345 -9.19 1.51 -22.50
CA ARG A 345 -10.39 1.24 -23.29
C ARG A 345 -11.39 2.38 -23.26
N PHE A 346 -11.46 3.12 -22.15
CA PHE A 346 -12.29 4.32 -22.07
C PHE A 346 -11.85 5.37 -23.09
N GLU A 347 -10.54 5.61 -23.20
CA GLU A 347 -9.96 6.57 -24.16
C GLU A 347 -10.13 6.13 -25.62
N HIS A 348 -9.82 4.87 -25.95
CA HIS A 348 -10.01 4.34 -27.31
C HIS A 348 -11.48 4.33 -27.76
N LEU A 349 -12.45 4.23 -26.84
CA LEU A 349 -13.88 4.34 -27.17
C LEU A 349 -14.31 5.76 -27.55
N HIS A 350 -13.53 6.79 -27.20
CA HIS A 350 -13.78 8.19 -27.53
C HIS A 350 -13.10 8.66 -28.82
N GLN A 351 -11.92 8.11 -29.12
CA GLN A 351 -11.10 8.49 -30.28
C GLN A 351 -11.62 7.93 -31.63
N ALA A 352 -12.61 7.04 -31.60
CA ALA A 352 -13.17 6.43 -32.81
C ALA A 352 -13.99 7.44 -33.65
N PRO A 353 -13.67 7.66 -34.95
CA PRO A 353 -14.40 8.62 -35.79
C PRO A 353 -15.90 8.34 -35.89
N LYS A 354 -16.73 9.36 -35.63
CA LYS A 354 -18.20 9.27 -35.66
C LYS A 354 -18.80 9.16 -37.09
N THR A 355 -18.01 8.79 -38.10
CA THR A 355 -18.43 8.64 -39.50
C THR A 355 -19.10 7.28 -39.75
N GLY A 356 -20.43 7.27 -39.85
CA GLY A 356 -21.21 6.10 -40.28
C GLY A 356 -21.58 5.08 -39.19
N VAL A 357 -21.11 5.26 -37.96
CA VAL A 357 -21.42 4.39 -36.82
C VAL A 357 -22.89 4.57 -36.39
N LYS A 358 -23.74 3.57 -36.66
CA LYS A 358 -25.08 3.46 -36.05
C LYS A 358 -24.96 3.45 -34.52
N SER A 359 -25.97 3.97 -33.83
CA SER A 359 -26.03 3.97 -32.36
C SER A 359 -26.01 2.52 -31.80
N PHE A 360 -24.81 2.03 -31.47
CA PHE A 360 -24.61 0.72 -30.86
C PHE A 360 -25.08 0.76 -29.40
N ARG A 361 -26.38 0.44 -29.22
CA ARG A 361 -27.14 0.55 -27.97
C ARG A 361 -26.89 -0.55 -26.92
N ASN A 362 -26.10 -1.56 -27.25
CA ASN A 362 -25.99 -2.77 -26.41
C ASN A 362 -24.65 -2.76 -25.65
N GLU A 363 -24.68 -2.16 -24.46
CA GLU A 363 -23.89 -2.67 -23.34
C GLU A 363 -24.39 -4.08 -23.02
N VAL A 364 -23.47 -4.99 -22.74
CA VAL A 364 -23.76 -6.37 -22.37
C VAL A 364 -23.03 -6.63 -21.06
N VAL A 365 -23.80 -6.94 -20.03
CA VAL A 365 -23.27 -7.50 -18.79
C VAL A 365 -23.09 -9.01 -19.03
N THR A 366 -21.87 -9.50 -18.86
CA THR A 366 -21.60 -10.94 -18.75
C THR A 366 -21.24 -11.25 -17.31
N GLU A 367 -22.15 -11.93 -16.64
CA GLU A 367 -21.90 -12.53 -15.34
C GLU A 367 -21.31 -13.92 -15.54
N SER A 368 -20.27 -14.23 -14.78
CA SER A 368 -19.61 -15.53 -14.80
C SER A 368 -19.15 -15.91 -13.39
N THR A 369 -19.55 -17.08 -12.92
CA THR A 369 -19.03 -17.65 -11.67
C THR A 369 -17.68 -18.29 -11.99
N LEU A 370 -16.59 -17.70 -11.52
CA LEU A 370 -15.23 -18.19 -11.79
C LEU A 370 -14.91 -19.45 -10.97
N ASN A 371 -15.39 -19.50 -9.74
CA ASN A 371 -15.40 -20.68 -8.87
C ASN A 371 -16.50 -20.52 -7.80
N LYS A 372 -16.70 -21.54 -6.96
CA LYS A 372 -17.77 -21.55 -5.93
C LYS A 372 -17.73 -20.40 -4.90
N HIS A 373 -16.65 -19.62 -4.84
CA HIS A 373 -16.46 -18.50 -3.92
C HIS A 373 -16.26 -17.16 -4.65
N VAL A 374 -16.22 -17.11 -5.99
CA VAL A 374 -15.89 -15.88 -6.74
C VAL A 374 -16.82 -15.70 -7.94
N ARG A 375 -17.63 -14.63 -7.91
CA ARG A 375 -18.45 -14.15 -9.04
C ARG A 375 -17.75 -12.99 -9.74
N HIS A 376 -17.84 -12.95 -11.06
CA HIS A 376 -17.21 -11.95 -11.91
C HIS A 376 -18.24 -11.41 -12.90
N THR A 377 -18.62 -10.15 -12.69
CA THR A 377 -19.62 -9.42 -13.49
C THR A 377 -18.90 -8.40 -14.37
N VAL A 378 -18.77 -8.71 -15.66
CA VAL A 378 -18.06 -7.88 -16.65
C VAL A 378 -19.05 -7.04 -17.44
N VAL A 379 -18.95 -5.72 -17.32
CA VAL A 379 -19.63 -4.79 -18.21
C VAL A 379 -18.77 -4.56 -19.44
N HIS A 380 -19.26 -4.98 -20.61
CA HIS A 380 -18.57 -4.81 -21.89
C HIS A 380 -19.52 -4.27 -22.97
N ARG A 381 -18.95 -3.73 -24.05
CA ARG A 381 -19.72 -3.27 -25.22
C ARG A 381 -19.80 -4.40 -26.23
N ALA A 382 -20.98 -4.64 -26.81
CA ALA A 382 -21.14 -5.71 -27.79
C ALA A 382 -20.34 -5.44 -29.09
N SER A 383 -19.24 -6.17 -29.29
CA SER A 383 -18.54 -6.30 -30.58
C SER A 383 -17.94 -7.69 -30.74
N THR A 384 -17.79 -8.15 -31.98
CA THR A 384 -17.65 -9.56 -32.34
C THR A 384 -16.39 -10.26 -31.80
N GLY A 385 -16.60 -11.36 -31.06
CA GLY A 385 -15.70 -12.51 -31.04
C GLY A 385 -14.80 -12.70 -29.82
N ARG A 386 -14.40 -11.65 -29.08
CA ARG A 386 -13.63 -11.77 -27.82
C ARG A 386 -14.02 -10.69 -26.82
N THR A 387 -14.51 -11.09 -25.65
CA THR A 387 -15.00 -10.21 -24.57
C THR A 387 -13.86 -9.46 -23.88
N LYS A 388 -13.66 -8.19 -24.28
CA LYS A 388 -12.73 -7.25 -23.62
C LYS A 388 -13.54 -6.21 -22.82
N GLY A 389 -13.78 -6.51 -21.54
CA GLY A 389 -14.52 -5.64 -20.62
C GLY A 389 -13.90 -4.25 -20.41
N LEU A 390 -14.74 -3.28 -20.06
CA LEU A 390 -14.34 -1.91 -19.70
C LEU A 390 -14.29 -1.75 -18.17
N VAL A 391 -15.29 -2.33 -17.49
CA VAL A 391 -15.43 -2.37 -16.04
C VAL A 391 -15.75 -3.81 -15.65
N ALA A 392 -15.22 -4.28 -14.52
CA ALA A 392 -15.75 -5.46 -13.85
C ALA A 392 -15.98 -5.20 -12.36
N LEU A 393 -17.01 -5.88 -11.85
CA LEU A 393 -17.27 -6.05 -10.43
C LEU A 393 -16.94 -7.52 -10.09
N ILE A 394 -16.09 -7.75 -9.11
CA ILE A 394 -15.58 -9.08 -8.75
C ILE A 394 -15.87 -9.31 -7.28
N GLU A 395 -16.74 -10.27 -7.00
CA GLU A 395 -17.29 -10.51 -5.68
C GLU A 395 -16.70 -11.80 -5.11
N GLN A 396 -15.92 -11.67 -4.04
CA GLN A 396 -15.55 -12.81 -3.20
C GLN A 396 -16.70 -13.10 -2.22
N ASP A 397 -16.96 -14.39 -1.99
CA ASP A 397 -17.95 -14.94 -1.06
C ASP A 397 -19.37 -14.34 -1.22
N ILE A 398 -19.97 -14.66 -2.38
CA ILE A 398 -21.31 -14.26 -2.81
C ILE A 398 -22.38 -14.31 -1.71
N ALA A 399 -23.40 -13.45 -1.81
CA ALA A 399 -24.46 -13.23 -0.81
C ALA A 399 -25.22 -14.48 -0.29
N GLU A 400 -25.14 -15.60 -1.00
CA GLU A 400 -25.73 -16.90 -0.62
C GLU A 400 -24.77 -17.76 0.23
N THR A 401 -23.45 -17.51 0.11
CA THR A 401 -22.39 -18.09 0.95
C THR A 401 -22.11 -17.21 2.18
N THR A 402 -22.32 -15.89 2.10
CA THR A 402 -22.17 -14.95 3.23
C THR A 402 -23.43 -14.73 4.05
N HIS A 403 -24.52 -15.46 3.76
CA HIS A 403 -25.79 -15.44 4.49
C HIS A 403 -26.51 -14.06 4.53
N ILE A 404 -26.15 -13.13 3.65
CA ILE A 404 -26.70 -11.74 3.65
C ILE A 404 -28.23 -11.75 3.50
N LYS A 405 -28.79 -12.66 2.69
CA LYS A 405 -30.25 -12.85 2.54
C LYS A 405 -30.96 -13.21 3.84
N GLN A 406 -30.29 -13.92 4.77
CA GLN A 406 -30.82 -14.23 6.09
C GLN A 406 -30.69 -13.02 7.03
N MET A 407 -29.59 -12.26 6.95
CA MET A 407 -29.42 -11.02 7.72
C MET A 407 -30.47 -9.95 7.33
N GLU A 408 -30.84 -9.86 6.06
CA GLU A 408 -31.94 -9.00 5.59
C GLU A 408 -33.32 -9.47 6.10
N GLN A 409 -33.53 -10.79 6.27
CA GLN A 409 -34.74 -11.34 6.88
C GLN A 409 -34.81 -11.09 8.40
N LEU A 410 -33.68 -11.18 9.11
CA LEU A 410 -33.60 -11.04 10.57
C LEU A 410 -33.56 -9.57 11.04
N HIS A 411 -32.91 -8.68 10.28
CA HIS A 411 -32.66 -7.30 10.68
C HIS A 411 -33.15 -6.25 9.67
N GLY A 412 -33.82 -6.68 8.61
CA GLY A 412 -34.48 -5.80 7.63
C GLY A 412 -33.52 -5.03 6.73
N GLN A 413 -33.99 -3.86 6.26
CA GLN A 413 -33.40 -3.11 5.15
C GLN A 413 -31.93 -2.68 5.35
N ILE A 414 -31.40 -2.70 6.57
CA ILE A 414 -29.99 -2.34 6.84
C ILE A 414 -28.99 -3.27 6.12
N PHE A 415 -29.36 -4.54 5.87
CA PHE A 415 -28.59 -5.50 5.07
C PHE A 415 -29.01 -5.56 3.59
N SER A 416 -29.99 -4.75 3.17
CA SER A 416 -30.47 -4.75 1.78
C SER A 416 -29.45 -4.14 0.84
N GLU A 417 -29.01 -4.92 -0.16
CA GLU A 417 -28.15 -4.45 -1.25
C GLU A 417 -28.74 -3.22 -1.95
N SER A 418 -30.05 -3.25 -2.19
CA SER A 418 -30.81 -2.20 -2.86
C SER A 418 -31.14 -1.03 -1.94
N ASP A 419 -31.66 -1.28 -0.74
CA ASP A 419 -32.38 -0.25 0.03
C ASP A 419 -31.82 0.02 1.44
N SER A 420 -30.59 -0.43 1.71
CA SER A 420 -29.83 0.01 2.88
C SER A 420 -29.58 1.54 2.87
N PRO A 421 -29.33 2.18 4.03
CA PRO A 421 -29.16 3.63 4.12
C PRO A 421 -28.07 4.19 3.19
N ARG A 422 -26.98 3.44 2.96
CA ARG A 422 -25.91 3.81 2.01
C ARG A 422 -26.38 3.69 0.55
N ALA A 423 -27.05 2.60 0.18
CA ALA A 423 -27.58 2.43 -1.16
C ALA A 423 -28.63 3.52 -1.50
N VAL A 424 -29.51 3.86 -0.56
CA VAL A 424 -30.48 4.96 -0.69
C VAL A 424 -29.80 6.34 -0.79
N LEU A 425 -28.71 6.58 -0.04
CA LEU A 425 -27.89 7.79 -0.17
C LEU A 425 -27.32 7.92 -1.59
N PHE A 426 -26.64 6.88 -2.08
CA PHE A 426 -26.06 6.89 -3.43
C PHE A 426 -27.11 6.97 -4.54
N LYS A 427 -28.21 6.21 -4.46
CA LYS A 427 -29.37 6.30 -5.39
C LYS A 427 -29.88 7.74 -5.52
N ARG A 428 -29.92 8.51 -4.43
CA ARG A 428 -30.36 9.91 -4.42
C ARG A 428 -29.27 10.87 -4.91
N GLY A 429 -28.02 10.67 -4.49
CA GLY A 429 -26.88 11.54 -4.84
C GLY A 429 -26.40 11.42 -6.29
N TYR A 430 -26.54 10.23 -6.91
CA TYR A 430 -25.96 9.89 -8.22
C TYR A 430 -26.27 10.90 -9.34
N LYS A 431 -27.49 11.46 -9.35
CA LYS A 431 -27.90 12.45 -10.37
C LYS A 431 -27.17 13.78 -10.26
N ASN A 432 -26.80 14.19 -9.04
CA ASN A 432 -26.19 15.49 -8.74
C ASN A 432 -24.66 15.40 -8.61
N ALA A 433 -24.13 14.19 -8.41
CA ALA A 433 -22.70 13.89 -8.45
C ALA A 433 -22.23 13.83 -9.92
N THR A 434 -21.82 14.99 -10.45
CA THR A 434 -21.38 15.18 -11.86
C THR A 434 -20.03 15.90 -12.00
N SER A 435 -19.41 16.28 -10.89
CA SER A 435 -18.12 16.97 -10.82
C SER A 435 -17.32 16.48 -9.62
N LEU A 436 -16.00 16.71 -9.61
CA LEU A 436 -15.13 16.29 -8.52
C LEU A 436 -15.65 16.77 -7.14
N ASP A 437 -16.01 18.05 -7.02
CA ASP A 437 -16.59 18.62 -5.79
C ASP A 437 -17.90 17.96 -5.35
N THR A 438 -18.81 17.68 -6.28
CA THR A 438 -20.12 17.08 -5.95
C THR A 438 -19.97 15.61 -5.58
N ILE A 439 -19.00 14.92 -6.19
CA ILE A 439 -18.62 13.54 -5.83
C ILE A 439 -17.95 13.52 -4.45
N ILE A 440 -16.98 14.40 -4.17
CA ILE A 440 -16.36 14.51 -2.84
C ILE A 440 -17.41 14.80 -1.77
N LYS A 441 -18.35 15.73 -2.03
CA LYS A 441 -19.47 16.04 -1.12
C LYS A 441 -20.36 14.82 -0.86
N LEU A 442 -20.68 14.02 -1.87
CA LEU A 442 -21.45 12.78 -1.71
C LEU A 442 -20.67 11.71 -0.93
N MET A 443 -19.39 11.48 -1.26
CA MET A 443 -18.55 10.49 -0.57
C MET A 443 -18.29 10.84 0.90
N ARG A 444 -18.33 12.13 1.25
CA ARG A 444 -18.21 12.63 2.63
C ARG A 444 -19.57 12.81 3.34
N GLN A 445 -20.70 12.47 2.70
CA GLN A 445 -22.03 12.76 3.25
C GLN A 445 -22.45 11.77 4.35
N ASN A 446 -22.22 12.13 5.61
CA ASN A 446 -22.80 11.43 6.76
C ASN A 446 -24.16 12.03 7.14
N ASN A 447 -25.26 11.31 6.84
CA ASN A 447 -26.63 11.76 7.14
C ASN A 447 -27.20 11.03 8.38
N VAL A 448 -26.69 11.41 9.56
CA VAL A 448 -27.11 10.85 10.86
C VAL A 448 -28.64 10.91 11.06
N THR A 449 -29.29 11.95 10.53
CA THR A 449 -30.75 12.13 10.57
C THR A 449 -31.55 11.05 9.83
N ALA A 450 -30.90 10.24 8.97
CA ALA A 450 -31.53 9.08 8.34
C ALA A 450 -31.56 7.85 9.27
N MET A 451 -30.53 7.65 10.11
CA MET A 451 -30.53 6.58 11.12
C MET A 451 -31.69 6.78 12.11
N ASN A 452 -31.89 8.01 12.56
CA ASN A 452 -32.97 8.39 13.49
C ASN A 452 -34.40 8.25 12.91
N ARG A 453 -34.55 7.92 11.62
CA ARG A 453 -35.84 7.50 11.04
C ARG A 453 -35.99 5.98 11.03
N ALA A 454 -34.95 5.25 10.64
CA ALA A 454 -34.96 3.78 10.67
C ALA A 454 -35.15 3.24 12.10
N SER A 455 -34.54 3.88 13.11
CA SER A 455 -34.68 3.50 14.52
C SER A 455 -36.08 3.66 15.11
N ASN A 456 -36.97 4.40 14.44
CA ASN A 456 -38.35 4.58 14.89
C ASN A 456 -39.30 3.48 14.37
N GLU A 457 -38.83 2.59 13.50
CA GLU A 457 -39.60 1.46 12.96
C GLU A 457 -39.12 0.11 13.53
N THR A 458 -37.96 0.05 14.19
CA THR A 458 -37.40 -1.16 14.82
C THR A 458 -37.38 -1.05 16.36
N SER A 459 -38.46 -1.49 17.00
CA SER A 459 -38.45 -1.79 18.43
C SER A 459 -37.50 -2.95 18.76
N SER A 460 -36.85 -2.91 19.93
CA SER A 460 -35.87 -3.88 20.44
C SER A 460 -34.66 -4.15 19.53
N VAL A 461 -33.56 -3.45 19.82
CA VAL A 461 -32.21 -3.99 19.57
C VAL A 461 -31.98 -5.10 20.60
N GLY A 462 -32.45 -6.29 20.29
CA GLY A 462 -32.14 -7.52 21.04
C GLY A 462 -30.73 -8.02 20.73
N ASP A 463 -30.21 -8.88 21.61
CA ASP A 463 -28.80 -9.22 21.74
C ASP A 463 -28.06 -9.57 20.42
N VAL A 464 -27.11 -8.70 20.07
CA VAL A 464 -26.11 -8.92 19.00
C VAL A 464 -25.23 -10.14 19.29
N GLU A 465 -25.22 -10.65 20.53
CA GLU A 465 -24.53 -11.87 20.93
C GLU A 465 -25.04 -13.12 20.18
N SER A 466 -26.31 -13.14 19.77
CA SER A 466 -26.91 -14.25 19.00
C SER A 466 -26.29 -14.43 17.61
N VAL A 467 -25.73 -13.38 17.02
CA VAL A 467 -25.25 -13.33 15.61
C VAL A 467 -23.95 -14.13 15.39
N ILE A 468 -23.27 -14.57 16.46
CA ILE A 468 -21.95 -15.22 16.40
C ILE A 468 -22.02 -16.73 16.70
N ALA A 469 -23.16 -17.25 17.15
CA ALA A 469 -23.29 -18.64 17.61
C ALA A 469 -23.47 -19.69 16.50
N GLU A 470 -23.76 -19.28 15.25
CA GLU A 470 -24.06 -20.16 14.11
C GLU A 470 -23.15 -19.91 12.88
N ARG A 471 -21.87 -19.59 13.10
CA ARG A 471 -20.82 -19.53 12.07
C ARG A 471 -19.67 -20.49 12.36
#